data_AF-A0A4Q7KUJ1-F1
#
_entry.id   AF-A0A4Q7KUJ1-F1
#
_cell.length_a   1.000
_cell.length_b   1.000
_cell.length_c   1.000
_cell.angle_alpha   90.00
_cell.angle_beta   90.00
_cell.angle_gamma   90.00
#
_symmetry.space_group_name_H-M   'P 1'
#
loop_
_entity.id
_entity.type
_entity.pdbx_description
1 polymer ?
#
loop_
_entity_poly.entity_id
_entity_poly.type
_entity_poly.pdbx_seq_one_letter_code
_entity_poly.pdbx_strand_id
1 'polypeptide(L)'
;MFREDSTLTPTLILWMVEHLSSSSASSAVLRGGSEHRDWQTGEHLTAVLIDAMNMNTWAVLAKGSKRAPKKPASIPRPGVGRQAPRTLRVADIAAAARKQKD
;
A
#
# COMPACT_ATOMS: atom_id res chain seq x y z
N MET A 1 31.39 9.72 -6.30
CA MET A 1 32.56 9.65 -5.41
C MET A 1 33.00 11.09 -5.14
N PHE A 2 33.07 11.51 -3.87
CA PHE A 2 33.21 12.92 -3.48
C PHE A 2 34.55 13.50 -3.98
N ARG A 3 34.52 14.70 -4.57
CA ARG A 3 35.70 15.36 -5.17
C ARG A 3 36.49 16.09 -4.08
N GLU A 4 37.80 16.14 -4.21
CA GLU A 4 38.70 16.81 -3.24
C GLU A 4 38.47 18.33 -3.17
N ASP A 5 37.86 18.92 -4.19
CA ASP A 5 37.54 20.36 -4.30
C ASP A 5 36.21 20.74 -3.60
N SER A 6 35.62 19.81 -2.86
CA SER A 6 34.31 19.95 -2.22
C SER A 6 34.40 20.76 -0.92
N THR A 7 33.61 21.83 -0.79
CA THR A 7 33.43 22.59 0.46
C THR A 7 32.71 21.80 1.56
N LEU A 8 32.27 20.58 1.28
CA LEU A 8 31.61 19.70 2.25
C LEU A 8 32.66 19.02 3.14
N THR A 9 32.63 19.34 4.43
CA THR A 9 33.45 18.63 5.42
C THR A 9 32.90 17.21 5.66
N PRO A 10 33.75 16.22 5.97
CA PRO A 10 33.30 14.86 6.27
C PRO A 10 32.23 14.79 7.38
N THR A 11 32.34 15.65 8.39
CA THR A 11 31.35 15.78 9.47
C THR A 11 29.98 16.23 8.96
N LEU A 12 29.94 17.18 8.01
CA LEU A 12 28.69 17.64 7.41
C LEU A 12 28.03 16.52 6.57
N ILE A 13 28.83 15.77 5.82
CA ILE A 13 28.33 14.63 5.03
C ILE A 13 27.71 13.57 5.95
N LEU A 14 28.40 13.21 7.03
CA LEU A 14 27.89 12.26 8.01
C LEU A 14 26.58 12.76 8.64
N TRP A 15 26.55 14.03 9.07
CA TRP A 15 25.36 14.62 9.66
C TRP A 15 24.17 14.59 8.71
N MET A 16 24.39 14.90 7.42
CA MET A 16 23.35 14.82 6.41
C MET A 16 22.83 13.38 6.25
N VAL A 17 23.71 12.38 6.17
CA VAL A 17 23.33 10.96 6.04
C VAL A 17 22.51 10.49 7.24
N GLU A 18 22.91 10.84 8.46
CA GLU A 18 22.21 10.48 9.69
C GLU A 18 20.85 11.16 9.82
N HIS A 19 20.70 12.38 9.30
CA HIS A 19 19.49 13.21 9.43
C HIS A 19 18.74 13.37 8.10
N LEU A 20 18.94 12.43 7.16
CA LEU A 20 18.20 12.42 5.91
C LEU A 20 16.70 12.33 6.19
N SER A 21 15.93 13.24 5.60
CA SER A 21 14.47 13.16 5.65
C SER A 21 14.01 11.81 5.11
N SER A 22 12.96 11.26 5.74
CA SER A 22 12.31 10.03 5.28
C SER A 22 11.76 10.15 3.84
N SER A 23 11.54 11.37 3.32
CA SER A 23 11.18 11.62 1.91
C SER A 23 12.35 11.71 0.91
N SER A 24 13.58 11.51 1.38
CA SER A 24 14.76 11.56 0.51
C SER A 24 14.82 10.40 -0.50
N ALA A 25 15.57 10.60 -1.59
CA ALA A 25 15.78 9.55 -2.58
C ALA A 25 16.51 8.33 -1.97
N SER A 26 17.47 8.57 -1.08
CA SER A 26 18.22 7.52 -0.40
C SER A 26 17.32 6.67 0.51
N SER A 27 16.45 7.29 1.31
CA SER A 27 15.51 6.56 2.16
C SER A 27 14.47 5.79 1.35
N ALA A 28 14.06 6.29 0.18
CA ALA A 28 13.15 5.57 -0.73
C ALA A 28 13.81 4.30 -1.30
N VAL A 29 15.06 4.41 -1.76
CA VAL A 29 15.83 3.25 -2.26
C VAL A 29 16.01 2.20 -1.16
N LEU A 30 16.35 2.61 0.07
CA LEU A 30 16.46 1.68 1.20
C LEU A 30 15.14 0.98 1.55
N ARG A 31 13.99 1.64 1.32
CA ARG A 31 12.66 1.08 1.57
C ARG A 31 12.15 0.14 0.48
N GLY A 32 12.80 0.11 -0.68
CA GLY A 32 12.48 -0.84 -1.75
C GLY A 32 12.30 -0.24 -3.14
N GLY A 33 12.41 1.08 -3.29
CA GLY A 33 12.34 1.72 -4.61
C GLY A 33 11.83 3.16 -4.60
N SER A 34 11.88 3.81 -5.76
CA SER A 34 11.46 5.21 -5.93
C SER A 34 10.00 5.46 -5.60
N GLU A 35 9.16 4.43 -5.69
CA GLU A 35 7.73 4.48 -5.34
C GLU A 35 7.47 4.79 -3.87
N HIS A 36 8.46 4.63 -2.98
CA HIS A 36 8.35 4.92 -1.54
C HIS A 36 8.64 6.38 -1.17
N ARG A 37 9.11 7.21 -2.12
CA ARG A 37 9.62 8.57 -1.85
C ARG A 37 8.56 9.46 -1.19
N ASP A 38 7.37 9.48 -1.76
CA ASP A 38 6.26 10.32 -1.31
C ASP A 38 5.26 9.57 -0.41
N TRP A 39 5.60 8.34 -0.01
CA TRP A 39 4.81 7.56 0.94
C TRP A 39 5.42 7.67 2.34
N GLN A 40 5.08 8.75 3.04
CA GLN A 40 5.36 8.89 4.45
C GLN A 40 4.19 8.33 5.26
N THR A 41 4.33 8.34 6.59
CA THR A 41 3.30 7.85 7.51
C THR A 41 1.94 8.53 7.26
N GLY A 42 1.94 9.83 6.94
CA GLY A 42 0.73 10.59 6.66
C GLY A 42 -0.03 10.05 5.44
N GLU A 43 0.66 9.79 4.34
CA GLU A 43 0.05 9.27 3.11
C GLU A 43 -0.46 7.84 3.31
N HIS A 44 0.27 7.01 4.07
CA HIS A 44 -0.22 5.69 4.47
C HIS A 44 -1.51 5.77 5.28
N LEU A 45 -1.58 6.66 6.26
CA LEU A 45 -2.78 6.83 7.10
C LEU A 45 -3.96 7.39 6.29
N THR A 46 -3.74 8.40 5.46
CA THR A 46 -4.78 8.97 4.59
C THR A 46 -5.32 7.92 3.63
N ALA A 47 -4.46 7.10 3.02
CA ALA A 47 -4.90 6.00 2.16
C ALA A 47 -5.78 4.99 2.91
N VAL A 48 -5.39 4.61 4.13
CA VAL A 48 -6.18 3.70 4.98
C VAL A 48 -7.53 4.31 5.36
N LEU A 49 -7.58 5.59 5.68
CA LEU A 49 -8.82 6.30 5.99
C LEU A 49 -9.78 6.31 4.79
N ILE A 50 -9.27 6.64 3.60
CA ILE A 50 -10.09 6.64 2.38
C ILE A 50 -10.59 5.21 2.06
N ASP A 51 -9.72 4.20 2.18
CA ASP A 51 -10.11 2.79 2.00
C ASP A 51 -11.23 2.40 2.97
N ALA A 52 -11.11 2.79 4.25
CA ALA A 52 -12.10 2.50 5.28
C ALA A 52 -13.44 3.19 5.01
N MET A 53 -13.41 4.46 4.58
CA MET A 53 -14.62 5.22 4.20
C MET A 53 -15.33 4.60 3.00
N ASN A 54 -14.58 4.21 1.96
CA ASN A 54 -15.13 3.54 0.78
C ASN A 54 -15.76 2.19 1.16
N MET A 55 -15.07 1.41 1.99
CA MET A 55 -15.57 0.14 2.49
C MET A 55 -16.83 0.29 3.34
N ASN A 56 -16.88 1.29 4.22
CA ASN A 56 -18.05 1.56 5.04
C ASN A 56 -19.26 1.96 4.17
N THR A 57 -19.04 2.85 3.20
CA THR A 57 -20.07 3.28 2.23
C THR A 57 -20.61 2.09 1.47
N TRP A 58 -19.73 1.22 0.96
CA TRP A 58 -20.13 0.00 0.28
C TRP A 58 -20.93 -0.94 1.20
N ALA A 59 -20.51 -1.13 2.45
CA ALA A 59 -21.18 -2.02 3.39
C ALA A 59 -22.62 -1.56 3.69
N VAL A 60 -22.81 -0.25 3.89
CA VAL A 60 -24.13 0.36 4.10
C VAL A 60 -25.03 0.16 2.87
N LEU A 61 -24.51 0.43 1.67
CA LEU A 61 -25.27 0.26 0.43
C LEU A 61 -25.61 -1.21 0.16
N ALA A 62 -24.65 -2.12 0.39
CA ALA A 62 -24.84 -3.55 0.17
C ALA A 62 -25.92 -4.12 1.09
N LYS A 63 -25.99 -3.67 2.35
CA LYS A 63 -26.98 -4.12 3.35
C LYS A 63 -28.43 -3.89 2.90
N GLY A 64 -28.70 -2.79 2.21
CA GLY A 64 -30.06 -2.41 1.77
C GLY A 64 -30.43 -2.84 0.35
N SER A 65 -29.49 -3.41 -0.42
CA SER A 65 -29.71 -3.65 -1.84
C SER A 65 -30.02 -5.12 -2.16
N LYS A 66 -30.96 -5.34 -3.08
CA LYS A 66 -31.18 -6.67 -3.68
C LYS A 66 -30.01 -7.11 -4.57
N ARG A 67 -29.20 -6.15 -5.06
CA ARG A 67 -28.01 -6.40 -5.86
C ARG A 67 -26.88 -5.49 -5.39
N ALA A 68 -25.98 -6.06 -4.60
CA ALA A 68 -24.88 -5.31 -4.02
C ALA A 68 -23.96 -4.72 -5.11
N PRO A 69 -23.54 -3.45 -4.96
CA PRO A 69 -22.54 -2.86 -5.84
C PRO A 69 -21.19 -3.58 -5.68
N LYS A 70 -20.31 -3.44 -6.66
CA LYS A 70 -18.97 -4.03 -6.61
C LYS A 70 -18.19 -3.47 -5.42
N LYS A 71 -17.53 -4.35 -4.68
CA LYS A 71 -16.64 -3.97 -3.56
C LYS A 71 -15.55 -3.01 -4.06
N PRO A 72 -15.31 -1.88 -3.37
CA PRO A 72 -14.26 -0.95 -3.76
C PRO A 72 -12.88 -1.61 -3.67
N ALA A 73 -12.02 -1.27 -4.62
CA ALA A 73 -10.61 -1.65 -4.55
C ALA A 73 -9.89 -0.70 -3.58
N SER A 74 -8.90 -1.23 -2.87
CA SER A 74 -8.01 -0.42 -2.04
C SER A 74 -7.12 0.47 -2.89
N ILE A 75 -6.77 1.64 -2.38
CA ILE A 75 -5.80 2.55 -2.99
C ILE A 75 -4.47 1.82 -3.16
N PRO A 76 -3.83 1.90 -4.35
CA PRO A 76 -2.52 1.30 -4.57
C PRO A 76 -1.49 1.98 -3.68
N ARG A 77 -0.78 1.19 -2.86
CA ARG A 77 0.25 1.69 -1.95
C ARG A 77 1.50 0.81 -1.99
N PRO A 78 2.71 1.38 -1.90
CA PRO A 78 3.95 0.63 -1.81
C PRO A 78 3.94 -0.33 -0.61
N GLY A 79 4.62 -1.45 -0.75
CA GLY A 79 4.71 -2.49 0.30
C GLY A 79 3.44 -3.33 0.51
N VAL A 80 2.27 -2.89 0.02
CA VAL A 80 1.04 -3.70 0.06
C VAL A 80 0.79 -4.25 -1.34
N GLY A 81 1.36 -5.43 -1.58
CA GLY A 81 1.14 -6.17 -2.81
C GLY A 81 -0.35 -6.34 -3.09
N ARG A 82 -0.75 -6.13 -4.35
CA ARG A 82 -2.10 -6.45 -4.82
C ARG A 82 -2.36 -7.91 -4.49
N GLN A 83 -3.30 -8.20 -3.58
CA GLN A 83 -3.63 -9.59 -3.24
C GLN A 83 -3.97 -10.32 -4.53
N ALA A 84 -3.17 -11.33 -4.88
CA ALA A 84 -3.41 -12.14 -6.06
C ALA A 84 -4.81 -12.78 -5.90
N PRO A 85 -5.63 -12.79 -6.97
CA PRO A 85 -6.92 -13.46 -6.91
C PRO A 85 -6.68 -14.92 -6.55
N ARG A 86 -7.35 -15.40 -5.48
CA ARG A 86 -7.24 -16.79 -5.04
C ARG A 86 -7.71 -17.70 -6.18
N THR A 87 -6.80 -18.54 -6.69
CA THR A 87 -7.14 -19.57 -7.69
C THR A 87 -8.06 -20.59 -7.05
N LEU A 88 -9.32 -20.64 -7.47
CA LEU A 88 -10.28 -21.65 -7.03
C LEU A 88 -10.07 -22.93 -7.83
N ARG A 89 -10.00 -24.07 -7.14
CA ARG A 89 -9.98 -25.39 -7.80
C ARG A 89 -11.41 -25.86 -8.04
N VAL A 90 -11.61 -26.71 -9.04
CA VAL A 90 -12.93 -27.29 -9.38
C VAL A 90 -13.58 -27.99 -8.17
N ALA A 91 -12.77 -28.62 -7.32
CA ALA A 91 -13.23 -29.24 -6.08
C ALA A 91 -13.83 -28.22 -5.08
N ASP A 92 -13.28 -27.01 -4.98
CA ASP A 92 -13.78 -25.95 -4.10
C ASP A 92 -15.17 -25.47 -4.56
N ILE A 93 -15.36 -25.41 -5.88
CA ILE A 93 -16.63 -25.01 -6.50
C ILE A 93 -17.70 -26.08 -6.27
N ALA A 94 -17.35 -27.37 -6.45
CA ALA A 94 -18.26 -28.49 -6.23
C ALA A 94 -18.66 -28.62 -4.75
N ALA A 95 -17.75 -28.36 -3.82
CA ALA A 95 -18.05 -28.35 -2.38
C ALA A 95 -19.01 -27.21 -2.00
N ALA A 96 -18.83 -26.01 -2.57
CA ALA A 96 -19.73 -24.88 -2.34
C ALA A 96 -21.15 -25.13 -2.89
N ALA A 97 -21.26 -25.77 -4.06
CA ALA A 97 -22.55 -26.10 -4.68
C ALA A 97 -23.35 -27.15 -3.88
N ARG A 98 -22.68 -28.11 -3.22
CA ARG A 98 -23.34 -29.09 -2.34
C ARG A 98 -23.90 -28.44 -1.08
N LYS A 99 -23.15 -27.52 -0.48
CA LYS A 99 -23.55 -26.81 0.75
C LYS A 99 -24.75 -25.86 0.58
N GLN A 100 -25.15 -25.57 -0.65
CA GLN A 100 -26.31 -24.73 -0.99
C GLN A 100 -27.61 -25.54 -1.14
N LYS A 101 -27.53 -26.87 -1.13
CA LYS A 101 -28.66 -27.77 -1.42
C LYS A 101 -29.25 -28.43 -0.16
N ASP A 102 -28.57 -28.26 0.97
CA ASP A 102 -29.07 -28.58 2.33
C ASP A 102 -29.64 -27.30 2.97
#